data_AF-A0A4Y2UR70-F1
#
_entry.id   AF-A0A4Y2UR70-F1
#
_cell.length_a   1.000
_cell.length_b   1.000
_cell.length_c   1.000
_cell.angle_alpha   90.00
_cell.angle_beta   90.00
_cell.angle_gamma   90.00
#
_symmetry.space_group_name_H-M   'P 1'
#
loop_
_entity.id
_entity.type
_entity.pdbx_description
1 polymer ?
#
loop_
_entity_poly.entity_id
_entity_poly.type
_entity_poly.pdbx_seq_one_letter_code
_entity_poly.pdbx_strand_id
1 'polypeptide(L)'
;MCHEDTSGHLGVLKTKDRLLRHFFWPNCYKDIEQFVKTCDPCQRVGKTTDKKKAPLVAVPVISEVFSKINIDACGPLPTSTQGNKFIITVMCLAS
;
A
#
# COMPACT_ATOMS: atom_id res chain seq x y z
N MET A 1 -18.14 -13.23 15.16
CA MET A 1 -18.34 -12.32 16.33
C MET A 1 -17.07 -11.63 16.81
N CYS A 2 -15.94 -12.30 17.09
CA CYS A 2 -14.73 -11.63 17.62
C CYS A 2 -13.81 -11.00 16.55
N HIS A 3 -13.98 -11.39 15.29
CA HIS A 3 -13.22 -10.88 14.14
C HIS A 3 -14.13 -10.10 13.17
N GLU A 4 -15.23 -10.71 12.76
CA GLU A 4 -16.15 -10.17 11.73
C GLU A 4 -17.18 -9.16 12.27
N ASP A 5 -17.92 -8.55 11.33
CA ASP A 5 -19.05 -7.64 11.52
C ASP A 5 -18.73 -6.47 12.47
N THR A 6 -19.44 -6.40 13.61
CA THR A 6 -19.34 -5.34 14.61
C THR A 6 -17.99 -5.28 15.31
N SER A 7 -17.15 -6.33 15.20
CA SER A 7 -15.79 -6.30 15.73
C SER A 7 -14.80 -5.58 14.81
N GLY A 8 -15.14 -5.28 13.55
CA GLY A 8 -14.31 -4.46 12.67
C GLY A 8 -12.99 -5.13 12.26
N HIS A 9 -13.00 -6.43 11.97
CA HIS A 9 -11.85 -7.17 11.42
C HIS A 9 -10.58 -7.09 12.28
N LEU A 10 -10.72 -7.33 13.60
CA LEU A 10 -9.59 -7.30 14.53
C LEU A 10 -8.48 -8.27 14.13
N GLY A 11 -7.23 -7.82 14.28
CA GLY A 11 -6.06 -8.66 14.08
C GLY A 11 -5.95 -9.79 15.11
N VAL A 12 -5.11 -10.78 14.80
CA VAL A 12 -4.96 -12.05 15.54
C VAL A 12 -4.87 -11.86 17.05
N LEU A 13 -4.06 -10.92 17.52
CA LEU A 13 -3.84 -10.68 18.95
C LEU A 13 -5.13 -10.29 19.69
N LYS A 14 -5.92 -9.37 19.12
CA LYS A 14 -7.15 -8.87 19.75
C LYS A 14 -8.28 -9.90 19.64
N THR A 15 -8.35 -10.62 18.53
CA THR A 15 -9.32 -11.72 18.35
C THR A 15 -9.08 -12.83 19.37
N LYS A 16 -7.81 -13.19 19.56
CA LYS A 16 -7.37 -14.18 20.55
C LYS A 16 -7.72 -13.74 21.98
N ASP A 17 -7.37 -12.51 22.36
CA ASP A 17 -7.67 -11.98 23.70
C ASP A 17 -9.16 -12.02 24.02
N ARG A 18 -10.03 -11.70 23.06
CA ARG A 18 -11.48 -11.78 23.27
C ARG A 18 -11.99 -13.21 23.37
N LEU A 19 -11.55 -14.10 22.48
CA LEU A 19 -12.10 -15.45 22.39
C LEU A 19 -11.66 -16.34 23.56
N LEU A 20 -10.40 -16.18 24.01
CA LEU A 20 -9.84 -16.97 25.11
C LEU A 20 -10.35 -16.56 26.50
N ARG A 21 -11.10 -15.46 26.63
CA ARG A 21 -11.78 -15.11 27.90
C ARG A 21 -12.96 -16.03 28.20
N HIS A 22 -13.53 -16.66 27.18
CA HIS A 22 -14.79 -17.41 27.29
C HIS A 22 -14.68 -18.85 26.80
N PHE A 23 -13.70 -19.17 25.94
CA PHE A 23 -13.60 -20.47 25.31
C PHE A 23 -12.16 -20.99 25.33
N PHE A 24 -12.04 -22.32 25.43
CA PHE A 24 -10.76 -23.03 25.32
C PHE A 24 -10.96 -24.36 24.62
N TRP A 25 -10.03 -24.71 23.73
CA TRP A 25 -9.91 -26.04 23.13
C TRP A 25 -8.45 -26.30 22.71
N PRO A 26 -8.06 -27.57 22.50
CA PRO A 26 -6.73 -27.90 22.00
C PRO A 26 -6.46 -27.20 20.66
N ASN A 27 -5.29 -26.57 20.51
CA ASN A 27 -4.88 -25.80 19.32
C ASN A 27 -5.67 -24.50 19.03
N CYS A 28 -6.52 -24.02 19.95
CA CYS A 28 -7.30 -22.79 19.74
C CYS A 28 -6.49 -21.58 19.24
N TYR A 29 -5.24 -21.44 19.66
CA TYR A 29 -4.35 -20.37 19.22
C TYR A 29 -4.10 -20.43 17.70
N LYS A 30 -3.80 -21.62 17.17
CA LYS A 30 -3.53 -21.85 15.74
C LYS A 30 -4.79 -21.66 14.92
N ASP A 31 -5.92 -22.16 15.41
CA ASP A 31 -7.19 -22.04 14.70
C ASP A 31 -7.64 -20.58 14.58
N ILE A 32 -7.50 -19.79 15.66
CA ILE A 32 -7.79 -18.35 15.65
C ILE A 32 -6.88 -17.61 14.67
N GLU A 33 -5.58 -17.92 14.69
CA GLU A 33 -4.62 -17.30 13.78
C GLU A 33 -4.95 -17.63 12.32
N GLN A 34 -5.22 -18.90 12.02
CA GLN A 34 -5.58 -19.35 10.68
C GLN A 34 -6.86 -18.66 10.19
N PHE A 35 -7.90 -18.64 11.02
CA PHE A 35 -9.18 -18.00 10.70
C PHE A 35 -9.03 -16.52 10.33
N VAL A 36 -8.29 -15.75 11.15
CA VAL A 36 -8.03 -14.33 10.88
C VAL A 36 -7.16 -14.15 9.62
N LYS A 37 -6.17 -15.02 9.41
CA LYS A 37 -5.29 -14.97 8.22
C LYS A 37 -6.02 -15.30 6.92
N THR A 38 -7.07 -16.13 6.96
CA THR A 38 -7.86 -16.52 5.78
C THR A 38 -9.08 -15.63 5.52
N CYS A 39 -9.26 -14.55 6.28
CA CYS A 39 -10.36 -13.63 6.06
C CYS A 39 -10.17 -12.81 4.76
N ASP A 40 -11.04 -13.02 3.75
CA ASP A 40 -10.95 -12.36 2.44
C ASP A 40 -10.95 -10.81 2.51
N PRO A 41 -11.86 -10.15 3.26
CA PRO A 41 -11.79 -8.69 3.45
C PRO A 41 -10.45 -8.22 4.02
N CYS A 42 -9.91 -8.92 5.02
CA CYS A 42 -8.63 -8.60 5.63
C CYS A 42 -7.46 -8.80 4.66
N GLN A 43 -7.51 -9.83 3.82
CA GLN A 43 -6.47 -10.10 2.83
C GLN A 43 -6.45 -9.06 1.71
N ARG A 44 -7.62 -8.53 1.32
CA ARG A 44 -7.74 -7.49 0.27
C ARG A 44 -7.31 -6.11 0.74
N VAL A 45 -7.68 -5.73 1.96
CA VAL A 45 -7.45 -4.38 2.51
C VAL A 45 -6.16 -4.31 3.35
N GLY A 46 -5.75 -5.42 3.93
CA GLY A 46 -4.60 -5.51 4.81
C GLY A 46 -3.29 -5.10 4.13
N LYS A 47 -2.45 -4.38 4.87
CA LYS A 47 -1.10 -4.08 4.40
C LYS A 47 -0.32 -5.39 4.27
N THR A 48 0.12 -5.71 3.06
CA THR A 48 1.02 -6.84 2.82
C THR A 48 2.35 -6.55 3.52
N THR A 49 2.68 -7.28 4.58
CA THR A 49 3.96 -7.13 5.31
C THR A 49 5.16 -7.51 4.42
N ASP A 50 4.94 -8.32 3.38
CA ASP A 50 6.02 -8.98 2.62
C ASP A 50 6.37 -8.33 1.29
N LYS A 51 5.80 -7.17 0.94
CA LYS A 51 6.28 -6.43 -0.23
C LYS A 51 7.58 -5.73 0.11
N LYS A 52 8.69 -6.48 0.09
CA LYS A 52 10.04 -5.90 -0.03
C LYS A 52 9.99 -4.98 -1.25
N LYS A 53 10.14 -3.67 -1.03
CA LYS A 53 10.27 -2.72 -2.15
C LYS A 53 11.43 -3.19 -3.02
N ALA A 54 11.23 -3.18 -4.34
CA ALA A 54 12.34 -3.43 -5.25
C ALA A 54 13.49 -2.45 -4.93
N PRO A 55 14.76 -2.89 -4.96
CA PRO A 55 15.89 -1.99 -4.76
C PRO A 55 15.81 -0.81 -5.74
N LEU A 56 16.10 0.39 -5.24
CA LEU A 56 16.26 1.55 -6.11
C LEU A 56 17.52 1.36 -6.98
N VAL A 57 17.39 1.60 -8.28
CA VAL A 57 18.51 1.54 -9.24
C VAL A 57 18.86 2.97 -9.65
N ALA A 58 20.14 3.30 -9.64
CA ALA A 58 20.62 4.59 -10.11
C ALA A 58 20.34 4.75 -11.62
N VAL A 59 19.91 5.95 -12.02
CA VAL A 59 19.77 6.28 -13.44
C VAL A 59 21.17 6.35 -14.06
N PRO A 60 21.44 5.68 -15.19
CA PRO A 60 22.75 5.74 -15.84
C PRO A 60 23.05 7.17 -16.32
N VAL A 61 24.34 7.51 -16.43
CA VAL A 61 24.78 8.77 -17.06
C VAL A 61 24.44 8.71 -18.54
N ILE A 62 23.77 9.76 -19.02
CA ILE A 62 23.37 9.90 -20.42
C ILE A 62 24.21 11.01 -21.01
N SER A 63 25.03 10.70 -22.02
CA SER A 63 25.94 11.67 -22.64
C SER A 63 25.34 12.33 -23.89
N GLU A 64 24.42 11.66 -24.56
CA GLU A 64 23.82 12.15 -25.80
C GLU A 64 22.59 13.02 -25.51
N VAL A 65 22.65 14.28 -25.90
CA VAL A 65 21.53 15.22 -25.81
C VAL A 65 20.31 14.69 -26.56
N PHE A 66 19.13 14.84 -25.94
CA PHE A 66 17.83 14.39 -26.46
C PHE A 66 17.65 12.88 -26.62
N SER A 67 18.65 12.05 -26.29
CA SER A 67 18.50 10.58 -26.29
C SER A 67 17.49 10.09 -25.25
N LYS A 68 17.29 10.84 -24.17
CA LYS A 68 16.27 10.57 -23.16
C LYS A 68 15.68 11.86 -22.59
N ILE A 69 14.35 11.92 -22.59
CA ILE A 69 13.57 13.06 -22.11
C ILE A 69 12.56 12.56 -21.09
N ASN A 70 12.51 13.22 -19.93
CA ASN A 70 11.44 13.05 -18.97
C ASN A 70 10.40 14.16 -19.16
N ILE A 71 9.13 13.78 -19.21
CA ILE A 71 8.00 14.69 -19.29
C ILE A 71 7.07 14.39 -18.13
N ASP A 72 6.73 15.42 -17.36
CA ASP A 72 5.77 15.31 -16.26
C ASP A 72 4.76 16.45 -16.26
N ALA A 73 3.54 16.16 -15.81
CA ALA A 73 2.44 17.11 -15.72
C ALA A 73 2.19 17.47 -14.26
N CYS A 74 2.51 18.71 -13.89
CA CYS A 74 2.27 19.21 -12.54
C CYS A 74 0.88 19.85 -12.46
N GLY A 75 0.00 19.29 -11.63
CA GLY A 75 -1.30 19.89 -11.32
C GLY A 75 -2.33 18.89 -10.79
N PRO A 76 -3.60 19.32 -10.63
CA PRO A 76 -4.13 20.63 -11.01
C PRO A 76 -3.65 21.77 -10.09
N LEU A 77 -3.33 22.92 -10.67
CA LEU A 77 -2.97 24.18 -10.02
C LEU A 77 -4.15 25.17 -10.07
N PRO A 78 -4.09 26.26 -9.28
CA PRO A 78 -5.01 27.37 -9.46
C PRO A 78 -5.08 27.81 -10.92
N THR A 79 -6.29 28.08 -11.40
CA THR A 79 -6.52 28.38 -12.80
C THR A 79 -5.91 29.73 -13.14
N SER A 80 -5.05 29.76 -14.17
CA SER A 80 -4.51 31.01 -14.66
C SER A 80 -5.62 31.87 -15.29
N THR A 81 -5.32 33.14 -15.54
CA THR A 81 -6.23 34.05 -16.26
C THR A 81 -6.62 33.55 -17.65
N GLN A 82 -5.81 32.66 -18.25
CA GLN A 82 -6.06 32.04 -19.55
C GLN A 82 -6.75 30.67 -19.46
N GLY A 83 -7.14 30.23 -18.26
CA GLY A 83 -7.85 28.96 -18.08
C GLY A 83 -6.93 27.74 -17.88
N ASN A 84 -5.62 27.91 -17.82
CA ASN A 84 -4.67 26.79 -17.68
C ASN A 84 -4.59 26.31 -16.22
N LYS A 85 -4.50 24.98 -16.03
CA LYS A 85 -4.45 24.34 -14.69
C LYS A 85 -3.25 23.41 -14.50
N PHE A 86 -2.44 23.21 -15.53
CA PHE A 86 -1.31 22.28 -15.48
C PHE A 86 -0.07 22.92 -16.10
N ILE A 87 1.09 22.52 -15.60
CA ILE A 87 2.38 22.85 -16.20
C ILE A 87 3.00 21.55 -16.70
N ILE A 88 3.45 21.56 -17.95
CA ILE A 88 4.23 20.45 -18.51
C ILE A 88 5.70 20.75 -18.29
N THR A 89 6.37 19.91 -17.52
CA THR A 89 7.80 19.96 -17.31
C THR A 89 8.48 19.00 -18.27
N VAL A 90 9.54 19.47 -18.92
CA VAL A 90 10.32 18.68 -19.89
C VAL A 90 11.79 18.80 -19.51
N MET A 91 12.43 17.66 -19.28
CA MET A 91 13.84 17.60 -18.86
C MET A 91 14.61 16.66 -19.79
N CYS A 92 15.64 17.21 -20.45
CA CYS A 92 16.67 16.39 -21.08
C CYS A 92 17.56 15.79 -19.99
N LEU A 93 17.77 14.48 -20.02
CA LEU A 93 18.57 13.79 -19.00
C LEU A 93 20.07 13.74 -19.32
N ALA A 94 20.51 14.35 -20.42
CA ALA A 94 21.93 14.45 -20.72
C ALA A 94 22.59 15.48 -19.78
N SER A 95 23.71 15.12 -19.15
CA SER A 95 24.46 15.97 -18.20
C SER A 95 25.95 15.71 -18.30
#